data_AF-A0A8T2KGQ9-F1
#
_entry.id   AF-A0A8T2KGQ9-F1
#
_cell.length_a   1.000
_cell.length_b   1.000
_cell.length_c   1.000
_cell.angle_alpha   90.00
_cell.angle_beta   90.00
_cell.angle_gamma   90.00
#
_symmetry.space_group_name_H-M   'P 1'
#
loop_
_entity.id
_entity.type
_entity.pdbx_description
1 polymer ?
#
loop_
_entity_poly.entity_id
_entity_poly.type
_entity_poly.pdbx_seq_one_letter_code
_entity_poly.pdbx_strand_id
1 'polypeptide(L)'
;MTRKIFTNTRERWRQQNVNTAFAELRKLIPTHPPDKKLSKNETLRLAMRYINFLIDILEDQRITKARGNSQANILGLYNADQSSMEEWTVMDNSKTSSPAMSSDTSDC
;
A
#
# COMPACT_ATOMS: atom_id res chain seq x y z
N MET A 1 16.02 -28.79 19.31
CA MET A 1 15.02 -27.70 19.46
C MET A 1 15.60 -26.30 19.20
N THR A 2 16.90 -26.08 19.46
CA THR A 2 17.59 -24.78 19.44
C THR A 2 17.70 -24.11 18.06
N ARG A 3 17.92 -24.87 16.97
CA ARG A 3 18.03 -24.30 15.61
C ARG A 3 16.76 -23.60 15.14
N LYS A 4 15.59 -24.21 15.39
CA LYS A 4 14.29 -23.63 15.02
C LYS A 4 14.03 -22.30 15.74
N ILE A 5 14.44 -22.20 17.00
CA ILE A 5 14.30 -20.96 17.78
C ILE A 5 15.18 -19.87 17.18
N PHE A 6 16.46 -20.16 16.93
CA PHE A 6 17.39 -19.20 16.33
C PHE A 6 16.94 -18.70 14.95
N THR A 7 16.45 -19.60 14.09
CA THR A 7 15.94 -19.21 12.76
C THR A 7 14.68 -18.35 12.87
N ASN A 8 13.75 -18.67 13.78
CA ASN A 8 12.54 -17.87 14.00
C ASN A 8 12.87 -16.47 14.53
N THR A 9 13.81 -16.36 15.48
CA THR A 9 14.25 -15.06 16.00
C THR A 9 14.86 -14.20 14.89
N ARG A 10 15.70 -14.80 14.04
CA ARG A 10 16.30 -14.09 12.91
C ARG A 10 15.25 -13.61 11.90
N GLU A 11 14.30 -14.46 11.52
CA GLU A 11 13.24 -14.05 10.59
C GLU A 11 12.34 -12.97 11.18
N ARG A 12 12.03 -13.05 12.47
CA ARG A 12 11.30 -11.99 13.18
C ARG A 12 12.03 -10.66 13.10
N TRP A 13 13.36 -10.64 13.32
CA TRP A 13 14.16 -9.42 13.22
C TRP A 13 14.16 -8.86 11.80
N ARG A 14 14.26 -9.72 10.78
CA ARG A 14 14.15 -9.31 9.38
C ARG A 14 12.79 -8.64 9.08
N GLN A 15 11.71 -9.22 9.58
CA GLN A 15 10.36 -8.66 9.43
C GLN A 15 10.17 -7.37 10.22
N GLN A 16 10.78 -7.23 11.39
CA GLN A 16 10.78 -5.98 12.15
C GLN A 16 11.41 -4.84 11.35
N ASN A 17 12.57 -5.09 10.72
CA ASN A 17 13.23 -4.07 9.88
C ASN A 17 12.33 -3.61 8.73
N VAL A 18 11.65 -4.54 8.05
CA VAL A 18 10.67 -4.21 7.00
C VAL A 18 9.50 -3.39 7.55
N ASN A 19 8.96 -3.79 8.70
CA ASN A 19 7.84 -3.09 9.33
C ASN A 19 8.21 -1.66 9.76
N THR A 20 9.44 -1.45 10.24
CA THR A 20 9.99 -0.12 10.55
C THR A 20 10.06 0.75 9.29
N ALA A 21 10.58 0.23 8.17
CA ALA A 21 10.61 0.96 6.90
C ALA A 21 9.20 1.34 6.42
N PHE A 22 8.22 0.45 6.58
CA PHE A 22 6.81 0.75 6.31
C PHE A 22 6.25 1.85 7.22
N ALA A 23 6.69 1.92 8.48
CA ALA A 23 6.26 2.98 9.39
C ALA A 23 6.83 4.35 8.99
N GLU A 24 8.11 4.41 8.59
CA GLU A 24 8.73 5.62 8.07
C GLU A 24 8.05 6.10 6.79
N LEU A 25 7.75 5.18 5.86
CA LEU A 25 7.03 5.51 4.63
C LEU A 25 5.65 6.14 4.92
N ARG A 26 4.90 5.61 5.89
CA ARG A 26 3.58 6.17 6.26
C ARG A 26 3.65 7.62 6.73
N LYS A 27 4.72 8.02 7.43
CA LYS A 27 4.89 9.40 7.91
C LYS A 27 5.02 10.42 6.78
N LEU A 28 5.44 9.97 5.60
CA LEU A 28 5.63 10.81 4.41
C LEU A 28 4.36 10.91 3.56
N ILE A 29 3.35 10.08 3.81
CA ILE A 29 2.12 10.04 3.01
C ILE A 29 1.11 11.04 3.60
N PRO A 30 0.67 12.06 2.85
CA PRO A 30 -0.36 12.98 3.32
C PRO A 30 -1.70 12.26 3.53
N THR A 31 -2.27 12.35 4.73
CA THR A 31 -3.58 11.77 5.07
C THR A 31 -4.38 12.68 6.02
N HIS A 32 -5.70 12.46 6.05
CA HIS A 32 -6.59 13.06 7.03
C HIS A 32 -7.39 11.94 7.73
N PRO A 33 -7.35 11.82 9.06
CA PRO A 33 -6.45 12.55 9.97
C PRO A 33 -4.97 12.11 9.80
N PRO A 34 -3.98 12.90 10.25
CA PRO A 34 -2.54 12.61 10.05
C PRO A 34 -2.06 11.28 10.66
N ASP A 35 -2.80 10.73 11.61
CA ASP A 35 -2.51 9.48 12.31
C ASP A 35 -3.29 8.27 11.75
N LYS A 36 -3.93 8.43 10.57
CA LYS A 36 -4.66 7.36 9.89
C LYS A 36 -3.77 6.10 9.75
N LYS A 37 -4.29 4.97 10.25
CA LYS A 37 -3.62 3.68 10.15
C LYS A 37 -3.80 3.09 8.74
N LEU A 38 -2.81 3.28 7.89
CA LEU A 38 -2.79 2.71 6.53
C LEU A 38 -2.32 1.24 6.55
N SER A 39 -3.05 0.36 5.84
CA SER A 39 -2.60 -0.99 5.55
C SER A 39 -1.33 -0.98 4.68
N LYS A 40 -0.61 -2.12 4.59
CA LYS A 40 0.59 -2.22 3.75
C LYS A 40 0.28 -1.91 2.28
N ASN A 41 -0.81 -2.46 1.75
CA ASN A 41 -1.20 -2.24 0.36
C ASN A 41 -1.57 -0.77 0.10
N GLU A 42 -2.40 -0.17 0.95
CA GLU A 42 -2.74 1.25 0.84
C GLU A 42 -1.50 2.13 0.92
N THR A 43 -0.56 1.84 1.84
CA THR A 43 0.71 2.59 1.97
C THR A 43 1.46 2.60 0.64
N LEU A 44 1.59 1.44 -0.03
CA LEU A 44 2.28 1.35 -1.31
C LEU A 44 1.55 2.13 -2.42
N ARG A 45 0.22 1.98 -2.51
CA ARG A 45 -0.59 2.67 -3.52
C ARG A 45 -0.56 4.19 -3.34
N LEU A 46 -0.72 4.67 -2.10
CA LEU A 46 -0.67 6.10 -1.81
C LEU A 46 0.74 6.67 -2.05
N ALA A 47 1.80 5.92 -1.73
CA ALA A 47 3.17 6.38 -2.00
C ALA A 47 3.42 6.59 -3.50
N MET A 48 3.01 5.65 -4.36
CA MET A 48 3.13 5.80 -5.82
C MET A 48 2.34 7.00 -6.32
N ARG A 49 1.08 7.14 -5.89
CA ARG A 49 0.25 8.30 -6.25
C ARG A 49 0.85 9.62 -5.79
N TYR A 50 1.42 9.66 -4.59
CA TYR A 50 2.03 10.87 -4.06
C TYR A 50 3.31 11.25 -4.82
N ILE A 51 4.15 10.28 -5.19
CA ILE A 51 5.31 10.53 -6.05
C ILE A 51 4.87 11.15 -7.39
N ASN A 52 3.89 10.55 -8.07
CA ASN A 52 3.37 11.06 -9.35
C ASN A 52 2.78 12.47 -9.20
N PHE A 53 1.99 12.70 -8.15
CA PHE A 53 1.44 14.01 -7.83
C PHE A 53 2.52 15.08 -7.66
N LEU A 54 3.62 14.75 -6.98
CA LEU A 54 4.75 15.67 -6.83
C LEU A 54 5.46 15.93 -8.16
N ILE A 55 5.59 14.92 -9.03
CA ILE A 55 6.16 15.09 -10.38
C ILE A 55 5.29 16.04 -11.20
N ASP A 56 3.98 15.83 -11.24
CA ASP A 56 3.03 16.65 -12.00
C ASP A 56 3.07 18.12 -11.54
N ILE A 57 3.13 18.37 -10.22
CA ILE A 57 3.27 19.72 -9.67
C ILE A 57 4.56 20.39 -10.16
N LEU A 58 5.67 19.66 -10.18
CA LEU A 58 6.96 20.22 -10.60
C LEU A 58 6.98 20.53 -12.10
N GLU A 59 6.35 19.68 -12.93
CA GLU A 59 6.21 19.93 -14.36
C GLU A 59 5.30 21.11 -14.67
N ASP A 60 4.15 21.21 -14.01
CA ASP A 60 3.23 22.33 -14.16
C ASP A 60 3.88 23.66 -13.71
N GLN A 61 4.69 23.64 -12.64
CA GLN A 61 5.48 24.81 -12.23
C GLN A 61 6.50 25.24 -13.30
N ARG A 62 7.10 24.30 -14.05
CA ARG A 62 8.00 24.64 -15.16
C ARG A 62 7.23 25.28 -16.31
N ILE A 63 6.05 24.74 -16.64
CA ILE A 63 5.19 25.25 -17.71
C ILE A 63 4.65 26.64 -17.35
N THR A 64 4.15 26.83 -16.13
CA THR A 64 3.60 28.10 -15.65
C THR A 64 4.67 29.20 -15.53
N LYS A 65 5.91 28.86 -15.12
CA LYS A 65 7.04 29.81 -15.18
C LYS A 65 7.43 30.19 -16.61
N ALA A 66 7.33 29.26 -17.55
CA ALA A 66 7.57 29.55 -18.96
C ALA A 66 6.43 30.36 -19.61
N ARG A 67 5.22 30.33 -19.02
CA ARG A 67 3.99 30.88 -19.64
C ARG A 67 3.43 32.13 -18.96
N GLY A 68 4.03 32.61 -17.87
CA GLY A 68 3.68 33.87 -17.22
C GLY A 68 2.25 33.90 -16.68
N ASN A 69 2.08 33.46 -15.42
CA ASN A 69 0.89 33.63 -14.58
C ASN A 69 -0.47 33.20 -15.18
N SER A 70 -0.85 31.94 -14.92
CA SER A 70 -2.26 31.56 -14.75
C SER A 70 -2.34 30.52 -13.65
N GLN A 71 -3.11 30.80 -12.59
CA GLN A 71 -3.28 29.91 -11.42
C GLN A 71 -3.73 28.51 -11.84
N ALA A 72 -2.87 27.51 -11.65
CA ALA A 72 -3.27 26.10 -11.70
C ALA A 72 -3.96 25.72 -10.39
N ASN A 73 -5.21 25.25 -10.47
CA ASN A 73 -6.01 24.89 -9.32
C ASN A 73 -5.60 23.49 -8.80
N ILE A 74 -4.77 23.47 -7.76
CA ILE A 74 -4.09 22.30 -7.14
C ILE A 74 -5.06 21.16 -6.75
N LEU A 75 -6.35 21.46 -6.52
CA LEU A 75 -7.34 20.48 -6.05
C LEU A 75 -7.91 19.58 -7.17
N GLY A 76 -7.69 19.90 -8.45
CA GLY A 76 -8.26 19.16 -9.58
C GLY A 76 -7.61 17.78 -9.82
N LEU A 77 -6.32 17.62 -9.53
CA LEU A 77 -5.59 16.38 -9.80
C LEU A 77 -5.93 15.25 -8.80
N TYR A 78 -6.48 15.57 -7.63
CA TYR A 78 -6.81 14.59 -6.60
C TYR A 78 -8.02 13.70 -6.96
N ASN A 79 -8.84 14.13 -7.92
CA ASN A 79 -10.14 13.51 -8.23
C ASN A 79 -10.14 12.61 -9.48
N ALA A 80 -9.13 12.67 -10.34
CA ALA A 80 -9.14 11.95 -11.62
C ALA A 80 -8.88 10.43 -11.50
N ASP A 81 -8.36 9.97 -10.36
CA ASP A 81 -7.98 8.57 -10.15
C ASP A 81 -8.57 7.98 -8.85
N GLN A 82 -9.84 8.26 -8.57
CA GLN A 82 -10.61 7.43 -7.62
C GLN A 82 -11.26 6.21 -8.29
N SER A 83 -11.43 6.22 -9.62
CA SER A 83 -12.15 5.17 -10.34
C SER A 83 -11.40 3.83 -10.43
N SER A 84 -10.05 3.85 -10.43
CA SER A 84 -9.26 2.62 -10.57
C SER A 84 -9.20 1.76 -9.28
N MET A 85 -9.72 2.24 -8.15
CA MET A 85 -9.63 1.53 -6.87
C MET A 85 -10.63 0.37 -6.72
N GLU A 86 -11.50 0.11 -7.69
CA GLU A 86 -12.42 -1.05 -7.66
C GLU A 86 -11.91 -2.28 -8.44
N GLU A 87 -10.98 -2.13 -9.38
CA GLU A 87 -10.60 -3.25 -10.28
C GLU A 87 -9.77 -4.34 -9.57
N TRP A 88 -8.99 -3.97 -8.56
CA TRP A 88 -8.18 -4.93 -7.81
C TRP A 88 -8.92 -5.63 -6.66
N THR A 89 -10.19 -5.31 -6.41
CA THR A 89 -11.00 -5.94 -5.35
C THR A 89 -11.68 -7.22 -5.83
N VAL A 90 -11.76 -7.45 -7.15
CA VAL A 90 -12.56 -8.52 -7.75
C VAL A 90 -11.78 -9.82 -8.01
N MET A 91 -10.45 -9.85 -7.83
CA MET A 91 -9.61 -11.00 -8.23
C MET A 91 -9.26 -12.01 -7.13
N ASP A 92 -9.94 -12.05 -5.97
CA ASP A 92 -9.69 -13.09 -4.94
C ASP A 92 -10.92 -13.49 -4.11
N ASN A 93 -12.03 -13.88 -4.76
CA ASN A 93 -13.09 -14.59 -4.02
C ASN A 93 -13.80 -15.72 -4.78
N SER A 94 -13.16 -16.30 -5.79
CA SER A 94 -13.66 -17.52 -6.41
C SER A 94 -12.59 -18.59 -6.46
N LYS A 95 -12.76 -19.58 -5.58
CA LYS A 95 -12.11 -20.91 -5.54
C LYS A 95 -10.89 -21.07 -4.63
N THR A 96 -11.14 -21.15 -3.33
CA THR A 96 -10.54 -22.22 -2.51
C THR A 96 -11.66 -23.03 -1.85
N SER A 97 -12.28 -23.94 -2.59
CA SER A 97 -12.95 -25.07 -1.93
C SER A 97 -11.84 -25.89 -1.26
N SER A 98 -11.75 -25.81 0.06
CA SER A 98 -10.86 -26.67 0.84
C SER A 98 -11.18 -28.15 0.55
N PRO A 99 -10.18 -29.03 0.35
CA PRO A 99 -10.43 -30.46 0.37
C PRO A 99 -10.88 -30.83 1.78
N ALA A 100 -12.06 -31.44 1.89
CA ALA A 100 -12.51 -32.01 3.15
C ALA A 100 -11.50 -33.08 3.61
N MET A 101 -10.96 -32.93 4.83
CA MET A 101 -10.28 -34.02 5.52
C MET A 101 -11.33 -35.10 5.82
N SER A 102 -11.18 -36.27 5.21
CA SER A 102 -11.90 -37.48 5.58
C SER A 102 -11.43 -37.94 6.96
N SER A 103 -12.28 -37.82 7.97
CA SER A 103 -12.13 -38.52 9.24
C SER A 103 -12.70 -39.93 9.08
N ASP A 104 -11.83 -40.91 8.85
CA ASP A 104 -12.17 -42.30 9.11
C ASP A 104 -12.26 -42.49 10.63
N THR A 105 -13.46 -42.76 11.10
CA THR A 105 -13.72 -43.39 12.40
C THR A 105 -14.60 -44.60 12.14
N SER A 106 -14.04 -45.79 12.23
CA SER A 106 -14.79 -46.99 12.58
C SER A 106 -13.85 -48.05 13.17
N ASP A 107 -14.09 -48.36 14.44
CA ASP A 107 -13.58 -49.50 15.19
C ASP A 107 -13.87 -50.85 14.50
N CYS A 108 -12.86 -51.71 14.42
CA CYS A 108 -12.85 -53.12 14.85
C CYS A 108 -11.42 -53.67 14.79
#